data_AF-A0AAN6BPA6-F1
#
_entry.id   AF-A0AAN6BPA6-F1
#
_cell.length_a   1.000
_cell.length_b   1.000
_cell.length_c   1.000
_cell.angle_alpha   90.00
_cell.angle_beta   90.00
_cell.angle_gamma   90.00
#
_symmetry.space_group_name_H-M   'P 1'
#
loop_
_entity.id
_entity.type
_entity.pdbx_description
1 polymer ?
#
loop_
_entity_poly.entity_id
_entity_poly.type
_entity_poly.pdbx_seq_one_letter_code
_entity_poly.pdbx_strand_id
1 'polypeptide(L)'
;MASTTTFPNLPAEIHLMICEYLDPASAVALKNATKRLRSALIVKDPKYFKSKDFDIYYMKLEMWPEYAGYFFCFECWVFQPTNNFTEDQVTGKCGKNGYAASRRFCMSCGANGGTYHPYDNNMMDDQMAYYYRHLQ
;
A
#
# COMPACT_ATOMS: atom_id res chain seq x y z
N MET A 1 31.79 -17.37 18.94
CA MET A 1 30.40 -16.95 19.24
C MET A 1 29.57 -17.25 18.01
N ALA A 2 28.55 -18.09 18.12
CA ALA A 2 27.65 -18.35 17.01
C ALA A 2 26.87 -17.06 16.73
N SER A 3 27.14 -16.40 15.61
CA SER A 3 26.36 -15.26 15.15
C SER A 3 24.98 -15.80 14.78
N THR A 4 23.98 -15.57 15.63
CA THR A 4 22.60 -15.88 15.33
C THR A 4 22.15 -14.98 14.19
N THR A 5 22.22 -15.50 12.97
CA THR A 5 21.75 -14.79 11.79
C THR A 5 20.24 -14.70 11.88
N THR A 6 19.73 -13.56 12.31
CA THR A 6 18.30 -13.25 12.31
C THR A 6 17.92 -12.65 10.98
N PHE A 7 16.65 -12.77 10.60
CA PHE A 7 16.15 -12.24 9.33
C PHE A 7 16.48 -10.75 9.12
N PRO A 8 16.33 -9.85 10.11
CA PRO A 8 16.70 -8.45 9.96
C PRO A 8 18.21 -8.21 9.89
N ASN A 9 19.07 -9.22 10.02
CA ASN A 9 20.52 -9.07 9.90
C ASN A 9 21.05 -9.64 8.57
N LEU A 10 20.17 -10.20 7.74
CA LEU A 10 20.56 -10.62 6.40
C LEU A 10 21.02 -9.40 5.56
N PRO A 11 21.94 -9.63 4.61
CA PRO A 11 22.32 -8.63 3.61
C PRO A 11 21.11 -8.18 2.78
N ALA A 12 21.15 -6.93 2.29
CA ALA A 12 20.05 -6.35 1.53
C ALA A 12 19.76 -7.13 0.24
N GLU A 13 20.80 -7.71 -0.38
CA GLU A 13 20.72 -8.55 -1.56
C GLU A 13 19.84 -9.78 -1.31
N ILE A 14 19.97 -10.40 -0.14
CA ILE A 14 19.15 -11.56 0.23
C ILE A 14 17.70 -11.15 0.43
N HIS A 15 17.45 -9.99 1.04
CA HIS A 15 16.08 -9.48 1.16
C HIS A 15 15.46 -9.14 -0.20
N LEU A 16 16.24 -8.59 -1.14
CA LEU A 16 15.78 -8.33 -2.51
C LEU A 16 15.44 -9.63 -3.23
N MET A 17 16.31 -10.65 -3.14
CA MET A 17 16.03 -11.98 -3.68
C MET A 17 14.73 -12.55 -3.10
N ILE A 18 14.52 -12.45 -1.79
CA ILE A 18 13.27 -12.89 -1.16
C ILE A 18 12.07 -12.14 -1.76
N CYS A 19 12.17 -10.82 -1.92
CA CYS A 19 11.11 -10.01 -2.54
C CYS A 19 10.76 -10.44 -3.98
N GLU A 20 11.69 -11.01 -4.75
CA GLU A 20 11.42 -11.52 -6.11
C GLU A 20 10.52 -12.75 -6.13
N TYR A 21 10.52 -13.55 -5.05
CA TYR A 21 9.70 -14.75 -4.89
C TYR A 21 8.39 -14.50 -4.13
N LEU A 22 8.28 -13.35 -3.47
CA LEU A 22 7.06 -12.97 -2.79
C LEU A 22 6.02 -12.49 -3.82
N ASP A 23 4.76 -12.86 -3.59
CA ASP A 23 3.68 -12.08 -4.18
C ASP A 23 3.87 -10.63 -3.72
N PRO A 24 3.39 -9.65 -4.49
CA PRO A 24 3.79 -8.30 -4.15
C PRO A 24 3.37 -7.94 -2.70
N ALA A 25 2.32 -8.51 -2.08
CA ALA A 25 1.61 -8.00 -0.88
C ALA A 25 2.49 -8.31 0.29
N SER A 26 2.95 -9.55 0.30
CA SER A 26 4.04 -10.01 1.12
C SER A 26 5.31 -9.18 0.92
N ALA A 27 5.68 -8.79 -0.30
CA ALA A 27 6.86 -7.93 -0.53
C ALA A 27 6.71 -6.51 0.08
N VAL A 28 5.53 -5.90 -0.03
CA VAL A 28 5.21 -4.60 0.59
C VAL A 28 5.12 -4.69 2.10
N ALA A 29 4.49 -5.75 2.61
CA ALA A 29 4.42 -6.03 4.04
C ALA A 29 5.84 -6.17 4.60
N LEU A 30 6.69 -6.92 3.92
CA LEU A 30 8.10 -7.10 4.25
C LEU A 30 8.86 -5.78 4.25
N LYS A 31 8.72 -4.96 3.21
CA LYS A 31 9.28 -3.60 3.15
C LYS A 31 8.83 -2.77 4.36
N ASN A 32 7.56 -2.85 4.74
CA ASN A 32 7.00 -2.03 5.81
C ASN A 32 7.20 -2.58 7.22
N ALA A 33 7.65 -3.83 7.37
CA ALA A 33 7.83 -4.49 8.66
C ALA A 33 8.82 -3.77 9.60
N THR A 34 9.85 -3.11 9.06
CA THR A 34 10.79 -2.31 9.86
C THR A 34 11.25 -1.07 9.12
N LYS A 35 11.67 -0.02 9.86
CA LYS A 35 12.27 1.19 9.26
C LYS A 35 13.51 0.86 8.41
N ARG A 36 14.29 -0.13 8.83
CA ARG A 36 15.49 -0.61 8.12
C ARG A 36 15.13 -1.19 6.76
N LEU A 37 14.23 -2.18 6.74
CA LEU A 37 13.77 -2.81 5.51
C LEU A 37 13.06 -1.81 4.60
N ARG A 38 12.31 -0.86 5.15
CA ARG A 38 11.66 0.21 4.38
C ARG A 38 12.66 1.06 3.59
N SER A 39 13.83 1.29 4.18
CA SER A 39 14.89 2.10 3.57
C SER A 39 15.77 1.28 2.62
N ALA A 40 15.91 -0.03 2.87
CA ALA A 40 16.78 -0.92 2.12
C ALA A 40 16.10 -1.61 0.92
N LEU A 41 14.79 -1.85 0.99
CA LEU A 41 14.06 -2.63 -0.01
C LEU A 41 13.33 -1.72 -1.00
N ILE A 42 13.72 -1.85 -2.27
CA ILE A 42 13.00 -1.30 -3.40
C ILE A 42 12.08 -2.40 -3.93
N VAL A 43 10.83 -2.39 -3.47
CA VAL A 43 9.78 -3.20 -4.09
C VAL A 43 9.41 -2.55 -5.42
N LYS A 44 9.15 -3.37 -6.46
CA LYS A 44 8.75 -2.88 -7.79
C LYS A 44 7.68 -1.81 -7.66
N ASP A 45 7.91 -0.67 -8.32
CA ASP A 45 6.96 0.43 -8.36
C ASP A 45 5.63 -0.09 -8.91
N PRO A 46 4.57 -0.01 -8.11
CA PRO A 46 3.30 -0.61 -8.50
C PRO A 46 2.55 0.14 -9.60
N LYS A 47 3.07 1.27 -10.09
CA LYS A 47 2.69 1.79 -11.40
C LYS A 47 2.91 0.79 -12.54
N TYR A 48 3.77 -0.21 -12.31
CA TYR A 48 4.00 -1.33 -13.23
C TYR A 48 3.13 -2.56 -12.92
N PHE A 49 2.31 -2.53 -11.88
CA PHE A 49 1.30 -3.57 -11.66
C PHE A 49 0.15 -3.34 -12.64
N LYS A 50 -0.49 -4.42 -13.09
CA LYS A 50 -1.71 -4.28 -13.88
C LYS A 50 -2.78 -3.65 -12.97
N SER A 51 -3.51 -2.67 -13.50
CA SER A 51 -4.57 -1.90 -12.81
C SER A 51 -5.42 -2.71 -11.82
N LYS A 52 -6.00 -3.82 -12.28
CA LYS A 52 -6.87 -4.69 -11.49
C LYS A 52 -6.15 -5.39 -10.32
N ASP A 53 -4.86 -5.66 -10.49
CA ASP A 53 -4.02 -6.37 -9.53
C ASP A 53 -3.41 -5.41 -8.51
N PHE A 54 -3.57 -4.08 -8.68
CA PHE A 54 -3.04 -3.06 -7.79
C PHE A 54 -4.05 -2.70 -6.68
N ASP A 55 -5.26 -2.29 -7.07
CA ASP A 55 -6.30 -1.83 -6.14
C ASP A 55 -6.75 -2.97 -5.21
N ILE A 56 -7.05 -4.13 -5.79
CA ILE A 56 -7.49 -5.33 -5.04
C ILE A 56 -6.45 -5.75 -4.01
N TYR A 57 -5.19 -5.60 -4.37
CA TYR A 57 -4.06 -6.16 -3.66
C TYR A 57 -3.64 -5.30 -2.46
N TYR A 58 -3.59 -3.97 -2.63
CA TYR A 58 -3.23 -3.06 -1.53
C TYR A 58 -4.39 -2.96 -0.55
N MET A 59 -5.62 -3.01 -1.05
CA MET A 59 -6.81 -3.14 -0.21
C MET A 59 -6.81 -4.46 0.55
N LYS A 60 -6.52 -5.61 -0.08
CA LYS A 60 -6.44 -6.90 0.64
C LYS A 60 -5.40 -6.88 1.76
N LEU A 61 -4.23 -6.29 1.54
CA LEU A 61 -3.21 -6.17 2.59
C LEU A 61 -3.71 -5.28 3.74
N GLU A 62 -4.34 -4.15 3.44
CA GLU A 62 -4.89 -3.22 4.44
C GLU A 62 -6.07 -3.81 5.26
N MET A 63 -6.67 -4.89 4.76
CA MET A 63 -7.70 -5.67 5.45
C MET A 63 -7.15 -6.74 6.40
N TRP A 64 -5.82 -6.93 6.49
CA TRP A 64 -5.25 -7.83 7.49
C TRP A 64 -5.54 -7.32 8.91
N PRO A 65 -5.83 -8.21 9.88
CA PRO A 65 -6.17 -7.81 11.25
C PRO A 65 -5.12 -6.91 11.91
N GLU A 66 -3.84 -7.14 11.63
CA GLU A 66 -2.72 -6.36 12.15
C GLU A 66 -2.73 -4.90 11.68
N TYR A 67 -3.38 -4.62 10.55
CA TYR A 67 -3.53 -3.28 9.99
C TYR A 67 -4.90 -2.66 10.28
N ALA A 68 -5.70 -3.19 11.20
CA ALA A 68 -7.01 -2.62 11.54
C ALA A 68 -6.96 -1.12 11.88
N GLY A 69 -5.95 -0.69 12.64
CA GLY A 69 -5.70 0.72 13.01
C GLY A 69 -4.77 1.49 12.07
N TYR A 70 -4.47 0.92 10.90
CA TYR A 70 -3.55 1.50 9.93
C TYR A 70 -4.22 1.61 8.56
N PHE A 71 -3.75 2.58 7.80
CA PHE A 71 -4.22 2.88 6.45
C PHE A 71 -3.03 3.02 5.52
N PHE A 72 -3.16 2.50 4.30
CA PHE A 72 -2.10 2.58 3.31
C PHE A 72 -2.13 3.95 2.62
N CYS A 73 -0.99 4.64 2.64
CA CYS A 73 -0.78 5.85 1.85
C CYS A 73 -0.19 5.48 0.49
N PHE A 74 -0.92 5.78 -0.58
CA PHE A 74 -0.52 5.47 -1.96
C PHE A 74 0.55 6.41 -2.53
N GLU A 75 0.88 7.49 -1.81
CA GLU A 75 1.98 8.41 -2.16
C GLU A 75 3.32 7.95 -1.62
N CYS A 76 3.38 7.68 -0.31
CA CYS A 76 4.62 7.30 0.36
C CYS A 76 4.80 5.79 0.49
N TRP A 77 3.80 4.99 0.10
CA TRP A 77 3.84 3.54 0.07
C TRP A 77 4.04 2.89 1.44
N VAL A 78 3.43 3.50 2.46
CA VAL A 78 3.60 3.14 3.87
C VAL A 78 2.25 3.07 4.56
N PHE A 79 2.09 2.06 5.41
CA PHE A 79 1.01 2.01 6.38
C PHE A 79 1.22 3.08 7.44
N GLN A 80 0.27 4.00 7.53
CA GLN A 80 0.25 5.09 8.48
C GLN A 80 -0.90 4.86 9.46
N PRO A 81 -0.76 5.24 10.74
CA PRO A 81 -1.86 5.14 11.68
C PRO A 81 -3.04 6.02 11.23
N THR A 82 -4.26 5.66 11.62
CA THR A 82 -5.49 6.36 11.21
C THR A 82 -5.43 7.88 11.44
N ASN A 83 -4.80 8.34 12.52
CA ASN A 83 -4.67 9.77 12.85
C ASN A 83 -3.75 10.57 11.89
N ASN A 84 -3.07 9.91 10.96
CA ASN A 84 -2.29 10.55 9.89
C ASN A 84 -3.11 10.78 8.62
N PHE A 85 -4.43 10.52 8.64
CA PHE A 85 -5.36 10.75 7.55
C PHE A 85 -6.48 11.69 8.01
N THR A 86 -7.09 12.40 7.05
CA THR A 86 -8.31 13.16 7.33
C THR A 86 -9.51 12.21 7.47
N GLU A 87 -10.58 12.66 8.11
CA GLU A 87 -11.79 11.85 8.30
C GLU A 87 -12.34 11.32 6.96
N ASP A 88 -12.42 12.17 5.94
CA ASP A 88 -12.86 11.80 4.58
C ASP A 88 -12.01 10.68 3.93
N GLN A 89 -10.73 10.60 4.30
CA GLN A 89 -9.79 9.58 3.81
C GLN A 89 -9.94 8.25 4.58
N VAL A 90 -10.58 8.27 5.75
CA VAL A 90 -10.79 7.11 6.63
C VAL A 90 -12.20 6.54 6.43
N THR A 91 -13.23 7.39 6.42
CA THR A 91 -14.65 7.01 6.42
C THR A 91 -15.37 7.30 5.10
N GLY A 92 -14.78 8.11 4.22
CA GLY A 92 -15.38 8.52 2.95
C GLY A 92 -15.05 7.60 1.78
N LYS A 93 -15.15 8.14 0.56
CA LYS A 93 -14.87 7.40 -0.70
C LYS A 93 -13.47 6.83 -0.79
N CYS A 94 -12.50 7.40 -0.06
CA CYS A 94 -11.13 6.93 0.03
C CYS A 94 -10.89 6.01 1.24
N GLY A 95 -11.91 5.68 2.04
CA GLY A 95 -11.83 4.72 3.14
C GLY A 95 -11.52 3.29 2.69
N LYS A 96 -11.25 2.34 3.61
CA LYS A 96 -10.76 0.98 3.24
C LYS A 96 -11.67 0.23 2.27
N ASN A 97 -12.97 0.44 2.42
CA ASN A 97 -14.01 -0.16 1.57
C ASN A 97 -14.59 0.85 0.57
N GLY A 98 -13.97 2.04 0.45
CA GLY A 98 -14.42 3.07 -0.46
C GLY A 98 -13.99 2.76 -1.90
N TYR A 99 -14.82 3.15 -2.87
CA TYR A 99 -14.57 2.91 -4.30
C TYR A 99 -13.35 3.69 -4.84
N ALA A 100 -12.85 4.67 -4.08
CA ALA A 100 -11.67 5.47 -4.41
C ALA A 100 -10.53 5.25 -3.40
N ALA A 101 -10.51 4.11 -2.69
CA ALA A 101 -9.48 3.76 -1.70
C ALA A 101 -8.04 3.91 -2.22
N SER A 102 -7.81 3.62 -3.50
CA SER A 102 -6.50 3.73 -4.16
C SER A 102 -6.00 5.15 -4.38
N ARG A 103 -6.84 6.16 -4.13
CA ARG A 103 -6.48 7.59 -4.17
C ARG A 103 -6.09 8.13 -2.80
N ARG A 104 -5.96 7.26 -1.80
CA ARG A 104 -5.73 7.66 -0.41
C ARG A 104 -4.29 8.09 -0.16
N PHE A 105 -4.14 9.22 0.52
CA PHE A 105 -2.85 9.75 0.93
C PHE A 105 -2.89 10.26 2.37
N CYS A 106 -1.76 10.18 3.08
CA CYS A 106 -1.66 10.72 4.42
C CYS A 106 -1.51 12.25 4.39
N MET A 107 -1.86 12.93 5.49
CA MET A 107 -1.80 14.38 5.61
C MET A 107 -0.42 14.96 5.29
N SER A 108 0.66 14.26 5.66
CA SER A 108 2.02 14.69 5.33
C SER A 108 2.29 14.67 3.83
N CYS A 109 1.76 13.68 3.10
CA CYS A 109 1.90 13.66 1.64
C CYS A 109 1.01 14.73 1.00
N GLY A 110 -0.21 14.93 1.51
CA GLY A 110 -1.10 16.01 1.07
C GLY A 110 -0.47 17.40 1.22
N ALA A 111 0.19 17.67 2.35
CA ALA A 111 0.88 18.95 2.60
C ALA A 111 2.07 19.21 1.66
N ASN A 112 2.72 18.16 1.18
CA ASN A 112 3.84 18.24 0.23
C ASN A 112 3.38 18.27 -1.24
N GLY A 113 2.09 18.48 -1.49
CA GLY A 113 1.52 18.46 -2.84
C GLY A 113 1.29 17.06 -3.38
N GLY A 114 0.75 16.13 -2.56
CA GLY A 114 0.38 14.78 -2.99
C GLY A 114 -0.34 14.78 -4.35
N THR A 115 0.07 13.89 -5.25
CA THR A 115 -0.22 13.94 -6.69
C THR A 115 -0.76 12.63 -7.29
N TYR A 116 -1.02 11.58 -6.50
CA TYR A 116 -1.29 10.25 -7.02
C TYR A 116 -2.68 10.16 -7.66
N HIS A 117 -2.65 10.11 -8.99
CA HIS A 117 -3.77 9.85 -9.90
C HIS A 117 -3.47 8.59 -10.72
N PRO A 118 -4.06 7.42 -10.43
CA PRO A 118 -3.81 6.24 -11.25
C PRO A 118 -4.42 6.34 -12.65
N TYR A 119 -5.47 7.17 -12.86
CA TYR A 119 -6.01 7.55 -14.17
C TYR A 119 -6.69 8.92 -14.05
N ASP A 120 -6.29 9.90 -14.87
CA ASP A 120 -6.84 11.26 -14.83
C ASP A 120 -8.34 11.26 -15.22
N ASN A 121 -9.19 11.52 -14.22
CA ASN A 121 -10.56 12.10 -14.21
C ASN A 121 -11.65 11.69 -15.23
N ASN A 122 -11.43 10.80 -16.19
CA ASN A 122 -12.39 10.53 -17.27
C ASN A 122 -13.14 9.18 -17.20
N MET A 123 -12.84 8.32 -16.23
CA MET A 123 -13.81 7.28 -15.86
C MET A 123 -14.68 7.87 -14.76
N MET A 124 -15.86 8.37 -15.16
CA MET A 124 -16.94 8.77 -14.28
C MET A 124 -17.03 7.79 -13.10
N ASP A 125 -17.20 8.33 -11.89
CA ASP A 125 -17.29 7.60 -10.61
C ASP A 125 -18.22 6.35 -10.68
N ASP A 126 -19.14 6.34 -11.65
CA ASP A 126 -20.10 5.29 -11.98
C ASP A 126 -19.47 3.97 -12.49
N GLN A 127 -18.37 4.01 -13.26
CA GLN A 127 -17.78 2.80 -13.86
C GLN A 127 -16.99 1.95 -12.86
N MET A 128 -16.30 2.58 -11.89
CA MET A 128 -15.63 1.83 -10.81
C MET A 128 -16.65 1.26 -9.81
N ALA A 129 -17.73 1.98 -9.52
CA ALA A 129 -18.84 1.46 -8.71
C ALA A 129 -19.48 0.22 -9.35
N TYR A 130 -19.56 0.15 -10.68
CA TYR A 130 -20.05 -1.02 -11.41
C TYR A 130 -19.14 -2.25 -11.24
N TYR A 131 -17.82 -2.10 -11.37
CA TYR A 131 -16.88 -3.24 -11.22
C TYR A 131 -16.89 -3.83 -9.81
N TYR A 132 -16.96 -3.01 -8.76
CA TYR A 132 -16.98 -3.50 -7.37
C TYR A 132 -18.30 -4.16 -6.96
N ARG A 133 -19.43 -3.79 -7.58
CA ARG A 133 -20.75 -4.37 -7.27
C ARG A 133 -20.94 -5.79 -7.84
N HIS A 134 -20.10 -6.21 -8.79
CA HIS A 134 -20.18 -7.51 -9.46
C HIS A 134 -19.08 -8.50 -9.02
N LEU A 135 -18.30 -8.14 -7.99
CA LEU A 135 -17.26 -8.99 -7.39
C LEU A 135 -17.62 -9.45 -5.95
N GLN A 136 -18.83 -9.12 -5.47
CA GLN A 136 -19.46 -9.70 -4.28
C GLN A 136 -20.35 -10.88 -4.70
#